data_AF-A0A523W7A0-F1
#
_entry.id   AF-A0A523W7A0-F1
#
_cell.length_a   1.000
_cell.length_b   1.000
_cell.length_c   1.000
_cell.angle_alpha   90.00
_cell.angle_beta   90.00
_cell.angle_gamma   90.00
#
_symmetry.space_group_name_H-M   'P 1'
#
loop_
_entity.id
_entity.type
_entity.pdbx_description
1 polymer ?
#
loop_
_entity_poly.entity_id
_entity_poly.type
_entity_poly.pdbx_seq_one_letter_code
_entity_poly.pdbx_strand_id
1 'polypeptide(L)'
;GYMHVGEEWRTIKIQQGGDWHILDEITVADPPEIALGGRINLNTASKEVLQALPGVDPSLAGSIIRYCDGKKGPLNEIGEIMEVPLMEKWGFNGVDDDKDGYIDEDDESEAIFRGLSNLISVRSNSFTIVSLGEVVKSEEVTAQKKIKVVVDRGDSPLKVKYYRELSD
;
A
#
# COMPACT_ATOMS: atom_id res chain seq x y z
N GLY A 1 -19.92 11.29 -5.45
CA GLY A 1 -20.14 12.66 -4.96
C GLY A 1 -18.81 13.38 -4.93
N TYR A 2 -18.72 14.55 -5.57
CA TYR A 2 -17.46 15.29 -5.68
C TYR A 2 -17.05 15.90 -4.34
N MET A 3 -15.77 15.78 -3.98
CA MET A 3 -15.20 16.53 -2.87
C MET A 3 -14.72 17.88 -3.39
N HIS A 4 -15.06 18.96 -2.69
CA HIS A 4 -14.68 20.32 -3.08
C HIS A 4 -13.81 20.96 -1.99
N VAL A 5 -12.85 21.78 -2.39
CA VAL A 5 -12.14 22.67 -1.46
C VAL A 5 -12.99 23.92 -1.17
N GLY A 6 -12.82 24.48 0.04
CA GLY A 6 -13.61 25.62 0.54
C GLY A 6 -13.37 26.95 -0.17
N GLU A 7 -12.41 27.01 -1.10
CA GLU A 7 -12.16 28.15 -1.99
C GLU A 7 -12.61 27.78 -3.41
N GLU A 8 -13.46 28.64 -4.00
CA GLU A 8 -13.94 28.54 -5.39
C GLU A 8 -14.66 27.24 -5.82
N TRP A 9 -15.13 26.39 -4.89
CA TRP A 9 -15.81 25.11 -5.20
C TRP A 9 -14.99 24.19 -6.12
N ARG A 10 -13.65 24.30 -6.09
CA ARG A 10 -12.78 23.48 -6.93
C ARG A 10 -12.87 22.01 -6.48
N THR A 11 -13.18 21.13 -7.43
CA THR A 11 -13.24 19.67 -7.20
C THR A 11 -11.84 19.11 -6.98
N ILE A 12 -11.70 18.28 -5.94
CA ILE A 12 -10.52 17.45 -5.70
C ILE A 12 -10.47 16.37 -6.77
N LYS A 13 -9.38 16.35 -7.55
CA LYS A 13 -9.19 15.34 -8.59
C LYS A 13 -8.47 14.14 -8.01
N ILE A 14 -8.97 12.94 -8.22
CA ILE A 14 -8.31 11.71 -7.76
C ILE A 14 -7.76 10.86 -8.90
N GLN A 15 -8.13 11.17 -10.14
CA GLN A 15 -7.60 10.55 -11.36
C GLN A 15 -6.10 10.83 -11.53
N GLN A 16 -5.52 10.30 -12.61
CA GLN A 16 -4.13 10.53 -13.01
C GLN A 16 -3.71 12.02 -12.92
N GLY A 17 -2.62 12.31 -12.20
CA GLY A 17 -2.14 13.67 -11.94
C GLY A 17 -2.99 14.53 -11.01
N GLY A 18 -3.83 13.91 -10.17
CA GLY A 18 -4.75 14.57 -9.25
C GLY A 18 -4.14 15.13 -7.95
N ASP A 19 -5.00 15.61 -7.06
CA ASP A 19 -4.69 16.17 -5.74
C ASP A 19 -4.45 15.08 -4.68
N TRP A 20 -3.57 14.11 -4.95
CA TRP A 20 -3.47 12.88 -4.14
C TRP A 20 -3.04 13.05 -2.69
N HIS A 21 -2.30 14.12 -2.37
CA HIS A 21 -1.83 14.39 -1.02
C HIS A 21 -2.97 14.40 0.01
N ILE A 22 -4.16 14.86 -0.38
CA ILE A 22 -5.32 14.89 0.53
C ILE A 22 -5.79 13.49 0.93
N LEU A 23 -5.53 12.47 0.12
CA LEU A 23 -5.96 11.09 0.38
C LEU A 23 -5.15 10.45 1.53
N ASP A 24 -3.94 10.94 1.78
CA ASP A 24 -3.12 10.52 2.92
C ASP A 24 -3.62 11.16 4.24
N GLU A 25 -4.36 12.27 4.17
CA GLU A 25 -4.84 13.06 5.31
C GLU A 25 -6.28 12.69 5.75
N ILE A 26 -7.00 11.91 4.95
CA ILE A 26 -8.38 11.48 5.25
C ILE A 26 -8.35 10.12 5.95
N THR A 27 -9.03 10.02 7.10
CA THR A 27 -9.17 8.76 7.84
C THR A 27 -10.56 8.62 8.44
N VAL A 28 -11.03 7.38 8.54
CA VAL A 28 -12.22 7.01 9.31
C VAL A 28 -11.90 6.65 10.77
N ALA A 29 -10.62 6.70 11.14
CA ALA A 29 -10.19 6.44 12.51
C ALA A 29 -10.65 7.57 13.45
N ASP A 30 -11.12 7.18 14.64
CA ASP A 30 -11.40 8.09 15.74
C ASP A 30 -10.69 7.58 17.00
N PRO A 31 -9.74 8.35 17.57
CA PRO A 31 -9.22 9.63 17.08
C PRO A 31 -8.34 9.51 15.81
N PRO A 32 -8.27 10.57 14.97
CA PRO A 32 -7.63 10.52 13.64
C PRO A 32 -6.12 10.28 13.69
N GLU A 33 -5.47 10.54 14.83
CA GLU A 33 -4.05 10.28 15.04
C GLU A 33 -3.74 8.77 15.18
N ILE A 34 -4.77 7.92 15.35
CA ILE A 34 -4.58 6.47 15.40
C ILE A 34 -4.33 5.94 14.00
N ALA A 35 -3.11 5.43 13.81
CA ALA A 35 -2.76 4.70 12.60
C ALA A 35 -3.60 3.42 12.47
N LEU A 36 -4.33 3.29 11.35
CA LEU A 36 -5.01 2.05 11.00
C LEU A 36 -3.98 0.93 10.76
N GLY A 37 -4.07 -0.12 11.58
CA GLY A 37 -3.26 -1.33 11.45
C GLY A 37 -3.76 -2.23 10.31
N GLY A 38 -2.91 -3.19 9.90
CA GLY A 38 -3.32 -4.24 8.95
C GLY A 38 -3.36 -3.84 7.48
N ARG A 39 -2.98 -2.61 7.14
CA ARG A 39 -2.86 -2.16 5.74
C ARG A 39 -1.67 -2.82 5.03
N ILE A 40 -1.83 -3.09 3.75
CA ILE A 40 -0.86 -3.73 2.87
C ILE A 40 0.02 -2.66 2.23
N ASN A 41 1.33 -2.73 2.48
CA ASN A 41 2.27 -1.83 1.85
C ASN A 41 2.54 -2.24 0.39
N LEU A 42 2.01 -1.48 -0.56
CA LEU A 42 2.11 -1.75 -2.01
C LEU A 42 3.55 -1.81 -2.50
N ASN A 43 4.46 -1.03 -1.92
CA ASN A 43 5.87 -1.00 -2.31
C ASN A 43 6.63 -2.29 -1.94
N THR A 44 6.04 -3.17 -1.12
CA THR A 44 6.72 -4.36 -0.59
C THR A 44 5.86 -5.63 -0.62
N ALA A 45 4.58 -5.51 -0.98
CA ALA A 45 3.65 -6.64 -1.01
C ALA A 45 4.05 -7.65 -2.10
N SER A 46 3.91 -8.94 -1.81
CA SER A 46 4.10 -9.96 -2.83
C SER A 46 2.93 -9.96 -3.82
N LYS A 47 3.15 -10.56 -4.99
CA LYS A 47 2.12 -10.68 -6.02
C LYS A 47 0.87 -11.40 -5.51
N GLU A 48 1.04 -12.42 -4.68
CA GLU A 48 -0.05 -13.20 -4.09
C GLU A 48 -0.85 -12.37 -3.10
N VAL A 49 -0.17 -11.54 -2.29
CA VAL A 49 -0.84 -10.60 -1.37
C VAL A 49 -1.63 -9.55 -2.15
N LEU A 50 -1.06 -9.00 -3.22
CA LEU A 50 -1.76 -8.04 -4.07
C LEU A 50 -3.01 -8.65 -4.72
N GLN A 51 -2.94 -9.89 -5.21
CA GLN A 51 -4.10 -10.57 -5.81
C GLN A 51 -5.23 -10.89 -4.83
N ALA A 52 -4.96 -10.84 -3.52
CA ALA A 52 -6.00 -10.99 -2.50
C ALA A 52 -6.81 -9.70 -2.29
N LEU A 53 -6.36 -8.57 -2.86
CA LEU A 53 -7.07 -7.30 -2.79
C LEU A 53 -8.25 -7.25 -3.76
N PRO A 54 -9.35 -6.56 -3.41
CA PRO A 54 -10.52 -6.45 -4.26
C PRO A 54 -10.17 -5.76 -5.59
N GLY A 55 -10.63 -6.35 -6.69
CA GLY A 55 -10.41 -5.80 -8.04
C GLY A 55 -9.00 -6.01 -8.63
N VAL A 56 -8.08 -6.62 -7.88
CA VAL A 56 -6.69 -6.83 -8.30
C VAL A 56 -6.49 -8.24 -8.87
N ASP A 57 -6.49 -8.32 -10.19
CA ASP A 57 -6.17 -9.55 -10.91
C ASP A 57 -4.63 -9.73 -11.11
N PRO A 58 -4.17 -10.89 -11.62
CA PRO A 58 -2.74 -11.13 -11.83
C PRO A 58 -2.03 -10.13 -12.74
N SER A 59 -2.74 -9.49 -13.67
CA SER A 59 -2.20 -8.49 -14.61
C SER A 59 -2.02 -7.16 -13.90
N LEU A 60 -3.03 -6.70 -13.16
CA LEU A 60 -2.94 -5.49 -12.34
C LEU A 60 -1.88 -5.64 -11.24
N ALA A 61 -1.83 -6.78 -10.54
CA ALA A 61 -0.77 -7.04 -9.56
C ALA A 61 0.64 -6.95 -10.17
N GLY A 62 0.82 -7.49 -11.38
CA GLY A 62 2.08 -7.36 -12.11
C GLY A 62 2.39 -5.92 -12.52
N SER A 63 1.38 -5.14 -12.88
CA SER A 63 1.49 -3.72 -13.20
C SER A 63 1.94 -2.90 -11.99
N ILE A 64 1.34 -3.13 -10.81
CA ILE A 64 1.72 -2.49 -9.54
C ILE A 64 3.18 -2.77 -9.21
N ILE A 65 3.60 -4.04 -9.23
CA ILE A 65 5.01 -4.42 -8.95
C ILE A 65 5.96 -3.75 -9.95
N ARG A 66 5.65 -3.81 -11.24
CA ARG A 66 6.48 -3.19 -12.28
C ARG A 66 6.58 -1.67 -12.12
N TYR A 67 5.51 -1.02 -11.67
CA TYR A 67 5.52 0.40 -11.37
C TYR A 67 6.45 0.69 -10.19
N CYS A 68 6.27 -0.03 -9.08
CA CYS A 68 7.02 0.16 -7.83
C CYS A 68 8.53 -0.12 -7.99
N ASP A 69 8.88 -1.19 -8.71
CA ASP A 69 10.28 -1.56 -9.01
C ASP A 69 10.88 -0.75 -10.17
N GLY A 70 10.04 0.00 -10.89
CA GLY A 70 10.42 0.77 -12.06
C GLY A 70 11.04 2.12 -11.73
N LYS A 71 11.42 2.87 -12.78
CA LYS A 71 11.99 4.22 -12.64
C LYS A 71 11.02 5.26 -12.06
N LYS A 72 9.72 4.97 -12.09
CA LYS A 72 8.66 5.85 -11.57
C LYS A 72 8.32 5.58 -10.11
N GLY A 73 8.65 4.40 -9.58
CA GLY A 73 8.43 4.04 -8.19
C GLY A 73 9.62 4.39 -7.28
N PRO A 74 9.51 4.13 -5.96
CA PRO A 74 8.33 3.59 -5.26
C PRO A 74 7.19 4.62 -5.16
N LEU A 75 5.99 4.16 -4.81
CA LEU A 75 4.86 5.05 -4.51
C LEU A 75 5.14 5.84 -3.22
N ASN A 76 4.93 7.15 -3.22
CA ASN A 76 5.14 8.02 -2.07
C ASN A 76 3.84 8.38 -1.35
N GLU A 77 2.73 8.42 -2.08
CA GLU A 77 1.38 8.73 -1.60
C GLU A 77 0.43 7.63 -2.07
N ILE A 78 -0.65 7.37 -1.33
CA ILE A 78 -1.58 6.29 -1.68
C ILE A 78 -2.24 6.54 -3.05
N GLY A 79 -2.57 7.78 -3.36
CA GLY A 79 -3.23 8.16 -4.63
C GLY A 79 -2.36 7.97 -5.88
N GLU A 80 -1.02 7.96 -5.76
CA GLU A 80 -0.12 7.70 -6.89
C GLU A 80 -0.37 6.35 -7.57
N ILE A 81 -1.06 5.42 -6.89
CA ILE A 81 -1.49 4.15 -7.50
C ILE A 81 -2.32 4.39 -8.76
N MET A 82 -3.02 5.51 -8.91
CA MET A 82 -3.79 5.85 -10.10
C MET A 82 -2.94 6.01 -11.37
N GLU A 83 -1.61 6.17 -11.24
CA GLU A 83 -0.67 6.15 -12.37
C GLU A 83 -0.32 4.73 -12.85
N VAL A 84 -0.72 3.70 -12.09
CA VAL A 84 -0.44 2.31 -12.44
C VAL A 84 -1.35 1.91 -13.60
N PRO A 85 -0.78 1.42 -14.72
CA PRO A 85 -1.59 0.93 -15.82
C PRO A 85 -2.58 -0.15 -15.35
N LEU A 86 -3.80 -0.13 -15.91
CA LEU A 86 -4.92 -1.02 -15.55
C LEU A 86 -5.69 -0.66 -14.27
N MET A 87 -5.36 0.45 -13.60
CA MET A 87 -6.19 0.95 -12.48
C MET A 87 -7.54 1.50 -12.95
N GLU A 88 -7.55 2.21 -14.08
CA GLU A 88 -8.76 2.75 -14.73
C GLU A 88 -9.27 1.78 -15.82
N LYS A 89 -9.36 0.48 -15.50
CA LYS A 89 -9.79 -0.53 -16.49
C LYS A 89 -11.29 -0.48 -16.83
N TRP A 90 -12.06 0.21 -16.01
CA TRP A 90 -13.49 0.47 -16.13
C TRP A 90 -13.73 1.97 -16.30
N GLY A 91 -14.94 2.37 -16.67
CA GLY A 91 -15.26 3.79 -16.91
C GLY A 91 -14.85 4.34 -18.28
N PHE A 92 -14.33 3.49 -19.19
CA PHE A 92 -13.94 3.86 -20.56
C PHE A 92 -14.16 2.72 -21.58
N ASN A 93 -14.97 1.72 -21.24
CA ASN A 93 -15.14 0.50 -22.02
C ASN A 93 -16.50 0.42 -22.75
N GLY A 94 -17.36 1.43 -22.59
CA GLY A 94 -18.71 1.49 -23.15
C GLY A 94 -19.71 0.56 -22.46
N VAL A 95 -19.42 0.13 -21.24
CA VAL A 95 -20.23 -0.77 -20.41
C VAL A 95 -20.62 -0.04 -19.13
N ASP A 96 -21.87 -0.24 -18.71
CA ASP A 96 -22.35 0.09 -17.36
C ASP A 96 -21.92 -1.07 -16.42
N ASP A 97 -20.73 -0.92 -15.83
CA ASP A 97 -20.03 -1.91 -15.03
C ASP A 97 -20.72 -2.14 -13.67
N ASP A 98 -21.39 -1.12 -13.12
CA ASP A 98 -22.08 -1.19 -11.82
C ASP A 98 -23.62 -1.32 -11.89
N LYS A 99 -24.19 -1.12 -13.08
CA LYS A 99 -25.61 -1.28 -13.46
C LYS A 99 -26.53 -0.22 -12.87
N ASP A 100 -26.04 0.99 -12.70
CA ASP A 100 -26.84 2.10 -12.20
C ASP A 100 -27.60 2.85 -13.31
N GLY A 101 -27.33 2.52 -14.58
CA GLY A 101 -27.97 3.08 -15.77
C GLY A 101 -27.15 4.14 -16.49
N TYR A 102 -25.94 4.44 -16.02
CA TYR A 102 -24.98 5.31 -16.67
C TYR A 102 -23.78 4.50 -17.20
N ILE A 103 -23.11 5.00 -18.24
CA ILE A 103 -22.02 4.29 -18.91
C ILE A 103 -20.79 5.18 -18.86
N ASP A 104 -19.63 4.58 -18.55
CA ASP A 104 -18.33 5.23 -18.57
C ASP A 104 -18.28 6.44 -17.61
N GLU A 105 -18.67 6.23 -16.35
CA GLU A 105 -18.68 7.26 -15.32
C GLU A 105 -17.42 7.28 -14.42
N ASP A 106 -17.23 8.40 -13.72
CA ASP A 106 -16.06 8.62 -12.85
C ASP A 106 -15.94 7.54 -11.76
N ASP A 107 -17.04 7.10 -11.17
CA ASP A 107 -17.04 6.11 -10.10
C ASP A 107 -16.68 4.70 -10.56
N GLU A 108 -17.00 4.34 -11.81
CA GLU A 108 -16.51 3.12 -12.45
C GLU A 108 -14.99 3.16 -12.62
N SER A 109 -14.45 4.29 -13.11
CA SER A 109 -13.00 4.48 -13.27
C SER A 109 -12.25 4.45 -11.93
N GLU A 110 -12.91 4.89 -10.85
CA GLU A 110 -12.37 4.94 -9.49
C GLU A 110 -12.66 3.65 -8.69
N ALA A 111 -13.45 2.71 -9.20
CA ALA A 111 -14.02 1.61 -8.42
C ALA A 111 -12.93 0.74 -7.76
N ILE A 112 -11.85 0.45 -8.49
CA ILE A 112 -10.72 -0.30 -7.93
C ILE A 112 -10.08 0.51 -6.80
N PHE A 113 -9.73 1.77 -7.05
CA PHE A 113 -9.08 2.61 -6.05
C PHE A 113 -9.92 2.75 -4.78
N ARG A 114 -11.23 2.98 -4.92
CA ARG A 114 -12.17 3.04 -3.79
C ARG A 114 -12.21 1.74 -3.00
N GLY A 115 -12.15 0.59 -3.66
CA GLY A 115 -12.05 -0.72 -3.01
C GLY A 115 -10.72 -0.96 -2.29
N LEU A 116 -9.64 -0.32 -2.74
CA LEU A 116 -8.30 -0.48 -2.20
C LEU A 116 -7.94 0.51 -1.09
N SER A 117 -8.40 1.76 -1.15
CA SER A 117 -7.85 2.90 -0.40
C SER A 117 -7.70 2.65 1.11
N ASN A 118 -8.67 1.95 1.72
CA ASN A 118 -8.65 1.62 3.16
C ASN A 118 -7.78 0.40 3.52
N LEU A 119 -7.39 -0.41 2.54
CA LEU A 119 -6.65 -1.66 2.70
C LEU A 119 -5.15 -1.50 2.44
N ILE A 120 -4.74 -0.42 1.79
CA ILE A 120 -3.38 -0.24 1.28
C ILE A 120 -2.62 0.85 2.05
N SER A 121 -1.30 0.79 1.97
CA SER A 121 -0.39 1.85 2.39
C SER A 121 0.81 1.90 1.45
N VAL A 122 1.60 2.97 1.54
CA VAL A 122 2.90 3.10 0.86
C VAL A 122 4.07 3.03 1.86
N ARG A 123 3.76 2.96 3.16
CA ARG A 123 4.71 2.94 4.28
C ARG A 123 4.33 1.85 5.28
N SER A 124 5.35 1.32 5.97
CA SER A 124 5.19 0.35 7.06
C SER A 124 5.73 0.91 8.37
N ASN A 125 5.05 0.60 9.47
CA ASN A 125 5.55 0.84 10.84
C ASN A 125 6.07 -0.46 11.50
N SER A 126 5.68 -1.63 10.98
CA SER A 126 6.14 -2.92 11.49
C SER A 126 7.20 -3.52 10.57
N PHE A 127 8.30 -4.00 11.14
CA PHE A 127 9.43 -4.60 10.41
C PHE A 127 9.87 -5.90 11.06
N THR A 128 10.31 -6.85 10.24
CA THR A 128 11.02 -8.03 10.71
C THR A 128 12.52 -7.80 10.56
N ILE A 129 13.26 -7.89 11.66
CA ILE A 129 14.72 -7.88 11.69
C ILE A 129 15.20 -9.30 11.95
N VAL A 130 16.16 -9.77 11.14
CA VAL A 130 16.85 -11.04 11.37
C VAL A 130 18.33 -10.73 11.60
N SER A 131 18.83 -11.09 12.79
CA SER A 131 20.22 -10.88 13.18
C SER A 131 20.92 -12.23 13.33
N LEU A 132 22.15 -12.34 12.81
CA LEU A 132 23.03 -13.49 12.92
C LEU A 132 24.29 -13.06 13.65
N GLY A 133 24.60 -13.71 14.77
CA GLY A 133 25.86 -13.57 15.48
C GLY A 133 26.71 -14.82 15.29
N GLU A 134 27.99 -14.64 14.97
CA GLU A 134 28.95 -15.73 14.73
C GLU A 134 30.18 -15.55 15.62
N VAL A 135 30.73 -16.66 16.11
CA VAL A 135 32.00 -16.71 16.84
C VAL A 135 33.03 -17.42 15.97
N VAL A 136 33.99 -16.68 15.44
CA VAL A 136 35.04 -17.19 14.55
C VAL A 136 36.33 -17.45 15.35
N LYS A 137 36.92 -18.63 15.21
CA LYS A 137 38.26 -18.96 15.72
C LYS A 137 39.07 -19.63 14.61
N SER A 138 40.31 -19.19 14.41
CA SER A 138 41.19 -19.74 13.37
C SER A 138 40.55 -19.79 11.98
N GLU A 139 39.83 -18.73 11.60
CA GLU A 139 39.09 -18.62 10.33
C GLU A 139 37.88 -19.56 10.19
N GLU A 140 37.52 -20.31 11.23
CA GLU A 140 36.35 -21.19 11.26
C GLU A 140 35.25 -20.65 12.18
N VAL A 141 33.99 -20.69 11.73
CA VAL A 141 32.83 -20.37 12.58
C VAL A 141 32.63 -21.51 13.58
N THR A 142 32.91 -21.23 14.85
CA THR A 142 32.82 -22.21 15.94
C THR A 142 31.47 -22.23 16.64
N ALA A 143 30.69 -21.16 16.50
CA ALA A 143 29.32 -21.08 16.97
C ALA A 143 28.57 -20.00 16.18
N GLN A 144 27.27 -20.20 15.98
CA GLN A 144 26.38 -19.18 15.43
C GLN A 144 25.09 -19.12 16.23
N LYS A 145 24.42 -17.97 16.18
CA LYS A 145 23.07 -17.80 16.71
C LYS A 145 22.29 -16.83 15.86
N LYS A 146 21.06 -17.20 15.51
CA LYS A 146 20.17 -16.38 14.71
C LYS A 146 18.93 -15.98 15.51
N ILE A 147 18.55 -14.72 15.44
CA ILE A 147 17.39 -14.16 16.14
C ILE A 147 16.51 -13.44 15.13
N LYS A 148 15.20 -13.68 15.18
CA LYS A 148 14.19 -12.94 14.44
C LYS A 148 13.39 -12.08 15.41
N VAL A 149 13.25 -10.80 15.09
CA VAL A 149 12.53 -9.81 15.90
C VAL A 149 11.50 -9.10 15.01
N VAL A 150 10.30 -8.89 15.52
CA VAL A 150 9.30 -7.99 14.92
C VAL A 150 9.29 -6.71 15.75
N VAL A 151 9.56 -5.60 15.08
CA VAL A 151 9.64 -4.27 15.69
C VAL A 151 8.56 -3.36 15.13
N ASP A 152 8.03 -2.49 15.98
CA ASP A 152 7.08 -1.44 15.62
C ASP A 152 7.71 -0.08 15.90
N ARG A 153 7.90 0.71 14.84
CA ARG A 153 8.47 2.06 14.86
C ARG A 153 7.39 3.16 14.87
N GLY A 154 6.12 2.80 14.97
CA GLY A 154 5.02 3.77 15.04
C GLY A 154 5.01 4.56 16.34
N ASP A 155 5.61 4.02 17.39
CA ASP A 155 5.77 4.66 18.69
C ASP A 155 7.24 5.00 18.97
N SER A 156 7.46 6.03 19.79
CA SER A 156 8.76 6.35 20.38
C SER A 156 8.71 6.15 21.90
N PRO A 157 9.59 5.32 22.50
CA PRO A 157 10.65 4.54 21.86
C PRO A 157 10.10 3.36 21.04
N LEU A 158 10.92 2.86 20.10
CA LEU A 158 10.60 1.70 19.26
C LEU A 158 10.26 0.48 20.12
N LYS A 159 9.19 -0.23 19.74
CA LYS A 159 8.65 -1.36 20.52
C LYS A 159 8.98 -2.69 19.85
N VAL A 160 9.57 -3.63 20.59
CA VAL A 160 9.68 -5.03 20.16
C VAL A 160 8.34 -5.72 20.44
N LYS A 161 7.64 -6.14 19.38
CA LYS A 161 6.35 -6.84 19.49
C LYS A 161 6.52 -8.34 19.68
N TYR A 162 7.56 -8.89 19.08
CA TYR A 162 7.83 -10.32 19.10
C TYR A 162 9.32 -10.57 18.89
N TYR A 163 9.87 -11.60 19.53
CA TYR A 163 11.17 -12.13 19.17
C TYR A 163 11.18 -13.66 19.30
N ARG A 164 12.03 -14.31 18.52
CA ARG A 164 12.36 -15.71 18.69
C ARG A 164 13.78 -15.99 18.23
N GLU A 165 14.42 -16.93 18.91
CA GLU A 165 15.61 -17.57 18.38
C GLU A 165 15.21 -18.47 17.21
N LEU A 166 16.00 -18.45 16.15
CA LEU A 166 15.86 -19.37 15.04
C LEU A 166 16.84 -20.52 15.28
N SER A 167 16.35 -21.75 15.16
CA SER A 167 17.20 -22.91 15.01
C SER A 167 17.87 -22.87 13.64
N ASP A 168 19.09 -23.42 13.58
CA ASP A 168 19.84 -23.61 12.34
C ASP A 168 19.13 -24.59 11.39
#